data_AF-A0A849AFN9-F1
#
_entry.id   AF-A0A849AFN9-F1
#
_cell.length_a   1.000
_cell.length_b   1.000
_cell.length_c   1.000
_cell.angle_alpha   90.00
_cell.angle_beta   90.00
_cell.angle_gamma   90.00
#
_symmetry.space_group_name_H-M   'P 1'
#
loop_
_entity.id
_entity.type
_entity.pdbx_description
1 polymer ?
#
loop_
_entity_poly.entity_id
_entity_poly.type
_entity_poly.pdbx_seq_one_letter_code
_entity_poly.pdbx_strand_id
1 'polypeptide(L)'
;MTGSTTLTNPTTPSQPAAAAGRPGDSASPAVSFSAVSKVFPARSGPGVTALQDVDLQVRRGEIFAVVGRSGAGKSTLVRLINGLERPTSGRVSVAGTDISTLTERQLRPIRRRIGMVFQQFNLMRSRTVVGNIAFPLRVAGVDKAARERRVAELLDFVGLREKAWQYPDQLSGGQKQRIGIARALATEPTLLLADESTSALDPETTSEVLALLRRVNRELGITIVVITHEMDVVRSTADRVAVLEAGRVAEVGQVQQVFARPTHHTSRRFVQADVRQQPDADRWGQLRRQHPAKQFGQLVSPDAGLLSRVLVAGAELGVPVEVVHGGVSTFKDGDFSSFTLGIEGPEPAVAQWFSRAHELAAQADGMLTRVSGPASGGDATAGASTGTDNTRTDNTGTGSTDHTDGKAEERR
;
A
#
# COMPACT_ATOMS: atom_id res chain seq x y z
N MET A 1 48.72 61.25 -20.34
CA MET A 1 47.89 60.31 -21.14
C MET A 1 47.48 59.18 -20.23
N THR A 2 46.21 59.18 -19.85
CA THR A 2 45.58 58.40 -18.79
C THR A 2 45.28 56.98 -19.24
N GLY A 3 46.00 55.99 -18.69
CA GLY A 3 45.66 54.56 -18.82
C GLY A 3 44.72 54.17 -17.68
N SER A 4 43.45 53.99 -17.99
CA SER A 4 42.40 53.58 -17.05
C SER A 4 42.42 52.06 -16.85
N THR A 5 42.67 51.63 -15.62
CA THR A 5 42.55 50.26 -15.16
C THR A 5 41.08 49.92 -14.96
N THR A 6 40.53 49.06 -15.83
CA THR A 6 39.17 48.51 -15.66
C THR A 6 39.27 47.08 -15.11
N LEU A 7 38.86 46.92 -13.85
CA LEU A 7 38.64 45.64 -13.19
C LEU A 7 37.41 44.96 -13.81
N THR A 8 37.60 43.85 -14.50
CA THR A 8 36.51 42.97 -14.95
C THR A 8 36.09 42.03 -13.83
N ASN A 9 34.83 42.11 -13.43
CA ASN A 9 34.15 41.19 -12.51
C ASN A 9 34.13 39.74 -13.06
N PRO A 10 34.15 38.72 -12.18
CA PRO A 10 33.98 37.32 -12.56
C PRO A 10 32.52 37.04 -12.93
N THR A 11 32.34 36.41 -14.10
CA THR A 11 31.06 35.97 -14.65
C THR A 11 30.44 34.88 -13.76
N THR A 12 29.21 35.12 -13.31
CA THR A 12 28.35 34.17 -12.61
C THR A 12 28.10 32.92 -13.46
N PRO A 13 28.19 31.69 -12.92
CA PRO A 13 27.73 30.51 -13.64
C PRO A 13 26.20 30.52 -13.71
N SER A 14 25.69 30.54 -14.94
CA SER A 14 24.29 30.44 -15.31
C SER A 14 23.63 29.19 -14.69
N GLN A 15 22.50 29.39 -14.00
CA GLN A 15 21.58 28.30 -13.61
C GLN A 15 21.14 27.52 -14.86
N PRO A 16 21.11 26.17 -14.82
CA PRO A 16 20.43 25.42 -15.86
C PRO A 16 18.92 25.48 -15.63
N ALA A 17 18.24 25.93 -16.67
CA ALA A 17 16.79 26.00 -16.79
C ALA A 17 16.11 24.64 -16.59
N ALA A 18 14.98 24.69 -15.90
CA ALA A 18 13.99 23.62 -15.87
C ALA A 18 13.42 23.35 -17.27
N ALA A 19 13.54 22.11 -17.75
CA ALA A 19 12.55 21.34 -18.51
C ALA A 19 13.22 20.20 -19.30
N ALA A 20 12.93 18.95 -18.92
CA ALA A 20 12.68 17.82 -19.83
C ALA A 20 12.38 16.56 -19.00
N GLY A 21 11.22 15.95 -19.23
CA GLY A 21 10.76 14.75 -18.53
C GLY A 21 11.75 13.58 -18.62
N ARG A 22 11.80 12.77 -17.56
CA ARG A 22 12.61 11.54 -17.51
C ARG A 22 12.22 10.59 -18.66
N PRO A 23 13.19 9.95 -19.34
CA PRO A 23 12.90 9.00 -20.42
C PRO A 23 12.38 7.69 -19.81
N GLY A 24 11.06 7.53 -19.79
CA GLY A 24 10.41 6.32 -19.25
C GLY A 24 9.26 5.76 -20.09
N ASP A 25 8.85 6.44 -21.17
CA ASP A 25 7.57 6.14 -21.85
C ASP A 25 7.67 5.21 -23.07
N SER A 26 8.83 4.59 -23.31
CA SER A 26 9.05 3.69 -24.47
C SER A 26 9.43 2.25 -24.12
N ALA A 27 9.41 1.85 -22.84
CA ALA A 27 9.67 0.47 -22.43
C ALA A 27 8.37 -0.24 -22.03
N SER A 28 8.09 -1.41 -22.61
CA SER A 28 6.90 -2.20 -22.25
C SER A 28 6.85 -2.46 -20.74
N PRO A 29 5.66 -2.42 -20.11
CA PRO A 29 5.51 -2.63 -18.68
C PRO A 29 5.98 -4.03 -18.26
N ALA A 30 6.37 -4.17 -17.00
CA ALA A 30 6.71 -5.46 -16.40
C ALA A 30 5.48 -6.35 -16.26
N VAL A 31 4.33 -5.76 -15.92
CA VAL A 31 3.04 -6.43 -15.85
C VAL A 31 1.97 -5.50 -16.42
N SER A 32 1.06 -6.02 -17.24
CA SER A 32 -0.13 -5.28 -17.66
C SER A 32 -1.39 -6.13 -17.56
N PHE A 33 -2.45 -5.53 -17.07
CA PHE A 33 -3.82 -6.02 -17.13
C PHE A 33 -4.59 -5.12 -18.08
N SER A 34 -5.33 -5.71 -19.01
CA SER A 34 -6.19 -5.01 -19.96
C SER A 34 -7.60 -5.61 -19.93
N ALA A 35 -8.55 -4.84 -19.37
CA ALA A 35 -9.94 -5.22 -19.15
C ALA A 35 -10.10 -6.62 -18.52
N VAL A 36 -9.31 -6.94 -17.50
CA VAL A 36 -9.25 -8.29 -16.95
C VAL A 36 -10.36 -8.54 -15.95
N SER A 37 -11.14 -9.60 -16.18
CA SER A 37 -12.13 -10.11 -15.23
C SER A 37 -11.86 -11.57 -14.87
N LYS A 38 -12.16 -11.93 -13.62
CA LYS A 38 -12.05 -13.30 -13.11
C LYS A 38 -13.28 -13.65 -12.30
N VAL A 39 -14.02 -14.65 -12.79
CA VAL A 39 -15.17 -15.25 -12.11
C VAL A 39 -14.80 -16.69 -11.74
N PHE A 40 -14.96 -17.03 -10.46
CA PHE A 40 -14.85 -18.40 -9.99
C PHE A 40 -16.23 -19.07 -10.06
N PRO A 41 -16.35 -20.26 -10.68
CA PRO A 41 -17.62 -20.97 -10.73
C PRO A 41 -18.06 -21.39 -9.33
N ALA A 42 -19.35 -21.24 -9.02
CA ALA A 42 -19.95 -21.79 -7.82
C ALA A 42 -20.53 -23.18 -8.11
N ARG A 43 -20.64 -24.04 -7.08
CA ARG A 43 -21.29 -25.36 -7.21
C ARG A 43 -22.79 -25.25 -7.54
N SER A 44 -23.44 -24.19 -7.07
CA SER A 44 -24.81 -23.82 -7.39
C SER A 44 -24.94 -22.29 -7.31
N GLY A 45 -25.73 -21.69 -8.20
CA GLY A 45 -25.95 -20.24 -8.28
C GLY A 45 -24.91 -19.47 -9.11
N PRO A 46 -25.00 -18.13 -9.13
CA PRO A 46 -24.05 -17.29 -9.86
C PRO A 46 -22.64 -17.41 -9.27
N GLY A 47 -21.63 -17.49 -10.13
CA GLY A 47 -20.22 -17.55 -9.71
C GLY A 47 -19.77 -16.30 -8.94
N VAL A 48 -18.62 -16.39 -8.28
CA VAL A 48 -18.04 -15.27 -7.52
C VAL A 48 -17.10 -14.48 -8.42
N THR A 49 -17.46 -13.23 -8.70
CA THR A 49 -16.58 -12.29 -9.40
C THR A 49 -15.49 -11.81 -8.46
N ALA A 50 -14.27 -12.30 -8.65
CA ALA A 50 -13.11 -11.93 -7.85
C ALA A 50 -12.38 -10.70 -8.39
N LEU A 51 -12.41 -10.48 -9.71
CA LEU A 51 -11.89 -9.29 -10.36
C LEU A 51 -12.84 -8.88 -11.50
N GLN A 52 -13.02 -7.58 -11.69
CA GLN A 52 -13.93 -7.02 -12.68
C GLN A 52 -13.30 -5.82 -13.40
N ASP A 53 -13.12 -5.95 -14.70
CA ASP A 53 -12.63 -4.92 -15.63
C ASP A 53 -11.36 -4.22 -15.11
N VAL A 54 -10.37 -5.01 -14.68
CA VAL A 54 -9.12 -4.49 -14.13
C VAL A 54 -8.20 -4.04 -15.25
N ASP A 55 -7.91 -2.73 -15.28
CA ASP A 55 -6.85 -2.11 -16.05
C ASP A 55 -5.75 -1.63 -15.11
N LEU A 56 -4.55 -2.18 -15.28
CA LEU A 56 -3.43 -1.93 -14.37
C LEU A 56 -2.10 -2.12 -15.08
N GLN A 57 -1.14 -1.23 -14.82
CA GLN A 57 0.21 -1.35 -15.36
C GLN A 57 1.27 -1.14 -14.29
N VAL A 58 2.18 -2.10 -14.21
CA VAL A 58 3.40 -2.07 -13.38
C VAL A 58 4.59 -1.83 -14.28
N ARG A 59 5.29 -0.73 -14.06
CA ARG A 59 6.50 -0.33 -14.81
C ARG A 59 7.68 -1.22 -14.43
N ARG A 60 8.64 -1.33 -15.34
CA ARG A 60 9.88 -2.05 -15.05
C ARG A 60 10.70 -1.32 -13.99
N GLY A 61 11.23 -2.07 -13.02
CA GLY A 61 12.12 -1.55 -11.98
C GLY A 61 11.43 -0.75 -10.88
N GLU A 62 10.10 -0.63 -10.88
CA GLU A 62 9.37 0.01 -9.78
C GLU A 62 8.97 -1.00 -8.70
N ILE A 63 8.75 -0.52 -7.48
CA ILE A 63 8.02 -1.22 -6.43
C ILE A 63 6.57 -0.75 -6.47
N PHE A 64 5.68 -1.65 -6.85
CA PHE A 64 4.26 -1.39 -7.00
C PHE A 64 3.46 -2.08 -5.89
N ALA A 65 2.70 -1.31 -5.12
CA ALA A 65 1.85 -1.83 -4.07
C ALA A 65 0.42 -2.10 -4.57
N VAL A 66 -0.17 -3.19 -4.08
CA VAL A 66 -1.57 -3.54 -4.28
C VAL A 66 -2.19 -3.68 -2.90
N VAL A 67 -3.14 -2.80 -2.58
CA VAL A 67 -3.77 -2.73 -1.26
C VAL A 67 -5.27 -2.91 -1.37
N GLY A 68 -5.91 -3.30 -0.27
CA GLY A 68 -7.35 -3.57 -0.26
C GLY A 68 -7.73 -4.46 0.90
N ARG A 69 -9.02 -4.45 1.27
CA ARG A 69 -9.53 -5.25 2.38
C ARG A 69 -9.40 -6.75 2.08
N SER A 70 -9.59 -7.57 3.10
CA SER A 70 -9.77 -9.01 2.88
C SER A 70 -10.92 -9.24 1.89
N GLY A 71 -10.74 -10.15 0.93
CA GLY A 71 -11.72 -10.41 -0.13
C GLY A 71 -11.74 -9.42 -1.29
N ALA A 72 -10.92 -8.36 -1.31
CA ALA A 72 -10.92 -7.37 -2.39
C ALA A 72 -10.37 -7.86 -3.76
N GLY A 73 -9.83 -9.09 -3.84
CA GLY A 73 -9.29 -9.66 -5.09
C GLY A 73 -7.77 -9.68 -5.21
N LYS A 74 -7.01 -9.20 -4.20
CA LYS A 74 -5.53 -9.10 -4.22
C LYS A 74 -4.82 -10.42 -4.55
N SER A 75 -5.16 -11.49 -3.84
CA SER A 75 -4.54 -12.82 -4.08
C SER A 75 -4.89 -13.38 -5.46
N THR A 76 -6.10 -13.10 -5.96
CA THR A 76 -6.49 -13.44 -7.33
C THR A 76 -5.64 -12.70 -8.34
N LEU A 77 -5.38 -11.41 -8.12
CA LEU A 77 -4.53 -10.59 -8.97
C LEU A 77 -3.11 -11.18 -9.06
N VAL A 78 -2.47 -11.52 -7.93
CA VAL A 78 -1.13 -12.13 -7.96
C VAL A 78 -1.12 -13.52 -8.60
N ARG A 79 -2.18 -14.32 -8.41
CA ARG A 79 -2.32 -15.63 -9.07
C ARG A 79 -2.47 -15.51 -10.59
N LEU A 80 -3.03 -14.41 -11.07
CA LEU A 80 -3.04 -14.12 -12.51
C LEU A 80 -1.64 -13.76 -13.02
N ILE A 81 -0.87 -12.97 -12.26
CA ILE A 81 0.50 -12.59 -12.65
C ILE A 81 1.42 -13.81 -12.75
N ASN A 82 1.38 -14.74 -11.79
CA ASN A 82 2.21 -15.95 -11.83
C ASN A 82 1.61 -17.09 -12.68
N GLY A 83 0.47 -16.85 -13.31
CA GLY A 83 -0.23 -17.82 -14.16
C GLY A 83 -0.72 -19.06 -13.42
N LEU A 84 -0.95 -19.00 -12.11
CA LEU A 84 -1.66 -20.04 -11.36
C LEU A 84 -3.16 -20.02 -11.61
N GLU A 85 -3.70 -18.84 -11.93
CA GLU A 85 -5.07 -18.65 -12.40
C GLU A 85 -5.06 -18.10 -13.83
N ARG A 86 -6.13 -18.38 -14.57
CA ARG A 86 -6.40 -17.75 -15.86
C ARG A 86 -7.53 -16.73 -15.74
N PRO A 87 -7.43 -15.59 -16.46
CA PRO A 87 -8.53 -14.65 -16.51
C PRO A 87 -9.75 -15.30 -17.20
N THR A 88 -10.94 -14.90 -16.79
CA THR A 88 -12.20 -15.29 -17.48
C THR A 88 -12.34 -14.49 -18.77
N SER A 89 -11.95 -13.21 -18.75
CA SER A 89 -11.86 -12.33 -19.91
C SER A 89 -10.75 -11.30 -19.73
N GLY A 90 -10.37 -10.63 -20.82
CA GLY A 90 -9.28 -9.66 -20.85
C GLY A 90 -7.91 -10.32 -21.02
N ARG A 91 -6.85 -9.51 -20.88
CA ARG A 91 -5.47 -9.91 -21.14
C ARG A 91 -4.55 -9.57 -19.98
N VAL A 92 -3.72 -10.53 -19.58
CA VAL A 92 -2.62 -10.38 -18.64
C VAL A 92 -1.30 -10.59 -19.39
N SER A 93 -0.42 -9.58 -19.37
CA SER A 93 0.94 -9.71 -19.90
C SER A 93 1.99 -9.58 -18.79
N VAL A 94 3.05 -10.38 -18.89
CA VAL A 94 4.19 -10.35 -17.97
C VAL A 94 5.48 -10.33 -18.78
N ALA A 95 6.32 -9.33 -18.50
CA ALA A 95 7.57 -9.06 -19.19
C ALA A 95 7.43 -8.98 -20.73
N GLY A 96 6.28 -8.52 -21.22
CA GLY A 96 5.96 -8.41 -22.64
C GLY A 96 5.29 -9.65 -23.27
N THR A 97 5.12 -10.74 -22.51
CA THR A 97 4.46 -11.96 -22.99
C THR A 97 3.02 -12.02 -22.47
N ASP A 98 2.04 -12.17 -23.36
CA ASP A 98 0.67 -12.50 -22.97
C ASP A 98 0.61 -13.91 -22.38
N ILE A 99 0.18 -14.03 -21.13
CA ILE A 99 0.11 -15.31 -20.40
C ILE A 99 -1.32 -15.85 -20.27
N SER A 100 -2.32 -15.12 -20.78
CA SER A 100 -3.75 -15.37 -20.53
C SER A 100 -4.23 -16.73 -21.02
N THR A 101 -3.65 -17.23 -22.13
CA THR A 101 -4.06 -18.45 -22.82
C THR A 101 -2.98 -19.53 -22.85
N LEU A 102 -1.80 -19.28 -22.25
CA LEU A 102 -0.66 -20.18 -22.33
C LEU A 102 -0.92 -21.52 -21.63
N THR A 103 -0.42 -22.59 -22.23
CA THR A 103 -0.42 -23.94 -21.62
C THR A 103 0.58 -24.02 -20.47
N GLU A 104 0.41 -25.02 -19.60
CA GLU A 104 1.32 -25.23 -18.46
C GLU A 104 2.78 -25.43 -18.89
N ARG A 105 3.02 -26.08 -20.05
CA ARG A 105 4.36 -26.23 -20.62
C ARG A 105 4.98 -24.89 -21.01
N GLN A 106 4.18 -23.96 -21.54
CA GLN A 106 4.62 -22.62 -21.94
C GLN A 106 4.78 -21.67 -20.75
N LEU A 107 4.02 -21.85 -19.67
CA LEU A 107 4.12 -21.03 -18.46
C LEU A 107 5.36 -21.32 -17.61
N ARG A 108 5.85 -22.56 -17.59
CA ARG A 108 7.04 -22.97 -16.82
C ARG A 108 8.27 -22.06 -16.98
N PRO A 109 8.74 -21.72 -18.19
CA PRO A 109 9.88 -20.81 -18.35
C PRO A 109 9.59 -19.39 -17.86
N ILE A 110 8.34 -18.92 -17.97
CA ILE A 110 7.92 -17.59 -17.50
C ILE A 110 7.94 -17.56 -15.97
N ARG A 111 7.41 -18.59 -15.30
CA ARG A 111 7.42 -18.68 -13.83
C ARG A 111 8.83 -18.70 -13.25
N ARG A 112 9.84 -19.19 -13.98
CA ARG A 112 11.25 -19.11 -13.53
C ARG A 112 11.78 -17.67 -13.44
N ARG A 113 11.19 -16.74 -14.21
CA ARG A 113 11.51 -15.31 -14.20
C ARG A 113 10.68 -14.51 -13.19
N ILE A 114 9.79 -15.18 -12.46
CA ILE A 114 8.94 -14.59 -11.42
C ILE A 114 9.32 -15.22 -10.08
N GLY A 115 9.97 -14.43 -9.23
CA GLY A 115 10.20 -14.80 -7.83
C GLY A 115 8.92 -14.59 -7.03
N MET A 116 8.66 -15.46 -6.05
CA MET A 116 7.53 -15.30 -5.13
C MET A 116 7.97 -15.45 -3.68
N VAL A 117 7.55 -14.48 -2.88
CA VAL A 117 7.71 -14.42 -1.43
C VAL A 117 6.32 -14.50 -0.83
N PHE A 118 6.10 -15.51 0.00
CA PHE A 118 4.80 -15.86 0.54
C PHE A 118 4.61 -15.26 1.93
N GLN A 119 3.34 -15.12 2.34
CA GLN A 119 2.93 -14.72 3.69
C GLN A 119 3.44 -15.70 4.74
N GLN A 120 3.16 -16.98 4.53
CA GLN A 120 3.81 -18.05 5.29
C GLN A 120 5.15 -18.36 4.62
N PHE A 121 6.22 -18.48 5.41
CA PHE A 121 7.59 -18.66 4.88
C PHE A 121 7.73 -19.79 3.84
N ASN A 122 6.87 -20.82 3.95
CA ASN A 122 6.82 -21.97 3.04
C ASN A 122 8.19 -22.61 2.83
N LEU A 123 9.04 -22.59 3.86
CA LEU A 123 10.36 -23.22 3.84
C LEU A 123 10.23 -24.73 4.06
N MET A 124 11.09 -25.48 3.40
CA MET A 124 11.16 -26.93 3.55
C MET A 124 11.87 -27.25 4.87
N ARG A 125 11.12 -27.72 5.86
CA ARG A 125 11.64 -28.09 7.19
C ARG A 125 12.73 -29.17 7.14
N SER A 126 12.66 -30.05 6.15
CA SER A 126 13.65 -31.12 5.91
C SER A 126 14.95 -30.65 5.25
N ARG A 127 15.12 -29.34 5.02
CA ARG A 127 16.30 -28.78 4.37
C ARG A 127 16.87 -27.63 5.19
N THR A 128 18.19 -27.51 5.17
CA THR A 128 18.90 -26.36 5.74
C THR A 128 18.58 -25.07 4.96
N VAL A 129 19.07 -23.93 5.44
CA VAL A 129 19.00 -22.65 4.73
C VAL A 129 19.58 -22.77 3.31
N VAL A 130 20.81 -23.27 3.18
CA VAL A 130 21.45 -23.54 1.88
C VAL A 130 20.57 -24.45 1.02
N GLY A 131 20.00 -25.49 1.62
CA GLY A 131 19.13 -26.42 0.91
C GLY A 131 17.85 -25.77 0.35
N ASN A 132 17.27 -24.82 1.08
CA ASN A 132 16.09 -24.06 0.65
C ASN A 132 16.43 -23.10 -0.51
N ILE A 133 17.53 -22.36 -0.41
CA ILE A 133 17.96 -21.39 -1.43
C ILE A 133 18.42 -22.14 -2.71
N ALA A 134 19.10 -23.27 -2.54
CA ALA A 134 19.60 -24.08 -3.65
C ALA A 134 18.48 -24.83 -4.42
N PHE A 135 17.29 -25.00 -3.83
CA PHE A 135 16.26 -25.87 -4.38
C PHE A 135 15.76 -25.43 -5.77
N PRO A 136 15.38 -24.15 -6.00
CA PRO A 136 14.98 -23.68 -7.33
C PRO A 136 16.05 -23.90 -8.40
N LEU A 137 17.33 -23.70 -8.05
CA LEU A 137 18.47 -23.92 -8.94
C LEU A 137 18.64 -25.40 -9.32
N ARG A 138 18.42 -26.33 -8.38
CA ARG A 138 18.40 -27.77 -8.67
C ARG A 138 17.29 -28.13 -9.64
N VAL A 139 16.08 -27.60 -9.43
CA VAL A 139 14.93 -27.83 -10.31
C VAL A 139 15.14 -27.21 -11.69
N ALA A 140 15.88 -26.11 -11.78
CA ALA A 140 16.27 -25.50 -13.04
C ALA A 140 17.40 -26.26 -13.78
N GLY A 141 18.03 -27.26 -13.14
CA GLY A 141 19.11 -28.04 -13.74
C GLY A 141 20.48 -27.35 -13.70
N VAL A 142 20.65 -26.32 -12.86
CA VAL A 142 21.93 -25.61 -12.71
C VAL A 142 22.97 -26.52 -12.08
N ASP A 143 24.19 -26.50 -12.62
CA ASP A 143 25.29 -27.34 -12.17
C ASP A 143 25.64 -27.08 -10.69
N LYS A 144 26.29 -28.06 -10.07
CA LYS A 144 26.57 -28.02 -8.63
C LYS A 144 27.43 -26.83 -8.24
N ALA A 145 28.50 -26.56 -8.99
CA ALA A 145 29.47 -25.52 -8.65
C ALA A 145 28.87 -24.11 -8.81
N ALA A 146 28.14 -23.85 -9.91
CA ALA A 146 27.43 -22.59 -10.09
C ALA A 146 26.34 -22.37 -9.03
N ARG A 147 25.61 -23.43 -8.68
CA ARG A 147 24.61 -23.37 -7.60
C ARG A 147 25.23 -23.03 -6.25
N GLU A 148 26.36 -23.62 -5.90
CA GLU A 148 27.06 -23.34 -4.63
C GLU A 148 27.55 -21.89 -4.58
N ARG A 149 28.14 -21.38 -5.67
CA ARG A 149 28.53 -19.96 -5.79
C ARG A 149 27.33 -19.03 -5.63
N ARG A 150 26.25 -19.28 -6.38
CA ARG A 150 25.05 -18.45 -6.34
C ARG A 150 24.39 -18.43 -4.96
N VAL A 151 24.36 -19.57 -4.28
CA VAL A 151 23.80 -19.64 -2.92
C VAL A 151 24.67 -18.87 -1.93
N ALA A 152 26.00 -18.94 -2.05
CA ALA A 152 26.90 -18.16 -1.20
C ALA A 152 26.70 -16.65 -1.39
N GLU A 153 26.61 -16.16 -2.63
CA GLU A 153 26.29 -14.76 -2.94
C GLU A 153 24.97 -14.32 -2.29
N LEU A 154 23.93 -15.16 -2.40
CA LEU A 154 22.61 -14.83 -1.84
C LEU A 154 22.62 -14.83 -0.31
N LEU A 155 23.36 -15.76 0.32
CA LEU A 155 23.52 -15.79 1.77
C LEU A 155 24.23 -14.55 2.29
N ASP A 156 25.27 -14.09 1.60
CA ASP A 156 25.95 -12.83 1.90
C ASP A 156 24.99 -11.65 1.69
N PHE A 157 24.28 -11.62 0.56
CA PHE A 157 23.33 -10.56 0.23
C PHE A 157 22.19 -10.46 1.24
N VAL A 158 21.69 -11.55 1.83
CA VAL A 158 20.64 -11.49 2.86
C VAL A 158 21.17 -11.49 4.30
N GLY A 159 22.49 -11.52 4.48
CA GLY A 159 23.16 -11.49 5.79
C GLY A 159 22.94 -12.75 6.63
N LEU A 160 22.92 -13.94 6.02
CA LEU A 160 22.63 -15.22 6.69
C LEU A 160 23.73 -16.28 6.53
N ARG A 161 24.95 -15.88 6.16
CA ARG A 161 26.08 -16.80 5.95
C ARG A 161 26.36 -17.70 7.15
N GLU A 162 26.35 -17.16 8.36
CA GLU A 162 26.58 -17.93 9.59
C GLU A 162 25.47 -18.94 9.92
N LYS A 163 24.29 -18.78 9.31
CA LYS A 163 23.12 -19.63 9.52
C LYS A 163 22.91 -20.64 8.38
N ALA A 164 23.83 -20.72 7.42
CA ALA A 164 23.74 -21.53 6.21
C ALA A 164 23.30 -22.99 6.43
N TRP A 165 23.77 -23.60 7.52
CA TRP A 165 23.55 -25.01 7.84
C TRP A 165 22.42 -25.26 8.84
N GLN A 166 21.76 -24.21 9.31
CA GLN A 166 20.62 -24.34 10.23
C GLN A 166 19.35 -24.75 9.49
N TYR A 167 18.45 -25.41 10.20
CA TYR A 167 17.12 -25.77 9.73
C TYR A 167 16.11 -24.66 10.07
N PRO A 168 15.00 -24.54 9.31
CA PRO A 168 13.98 -23.51 9.53
C PRO A 168 13.51 -23.40 10.98
N ASP A 169 13.37 -24.51 11.71
CA ASP A 169 12.85 -24.50 13.08
C ASP A 169 13.79 -23.81 14.09
N GLN A 170 15.05 -23.56 13.72
CA GLN A 170 16.07 -22.90 14.55
C GLN A 170 16.13 -21.38 14.32
N LEU A 171 15.28 -20.83 13.46
CA LEU A 171 15.39 -19.46 12.96
C LEU A 171 14.21 -18.57 13.40
N SER A 172 14.49 -17.28 13.56
CA SER A 172 13.47 -16.25 13.78
C SER A 172 12.57 -16.07 12.54
N GLY A 173 11.42 -15.42 12.73
CA GLY A 173 10.50 -15.09 11.62
C GLY A 173 11.19 -14.28 10.53
N GLY A 174 11.94 -13.25 10.92
CA GLY A 174 12.71 -12.41 9.98
C GLY A 174 13.74 -13.18 9.18
N GLN A 175 14.50 -14.04 9.86
CA GLN A 175 15.48 -14.91 9.19
C GLN A 175 14.79 -15.83 8.18
N LYS A 176 13.66 -16.45 8.55
CA LYS A 176 12.87 -17.27 7.63
C LYS A 176 12.38 -16.48 6.41
N GLN A 177 11.97 -15.23 6.60
CA GLN A 177 11.53 -14.36 5.51
C GLN A 177 12.68 -13.99 4.57
N ARG A 178 13.84 -13.63 5.12
CA ARG A 178 15.06 -13.34 4.33
C ARG A 178 15.49 -14.56 3.51
N ILE A 179 15.33 -15.78 4.03
CA ILE A 179 15.54 -17.02 3.26
C ILE A 179 14.52 -17.17 2.15
N GLY A 180 13.25 -16.86 2.42
CA GLY A 180 12.19 -16.83 1.41
C GLY A 180 12.55 -15.89 0.25
N ILE A 181 13.06 -14.70 0.56
CA ILE A 181 13.55 -13.72 -0.42
C ILE A 181 14.75 -14.28 -1.18
N ALA A 182 15.79 -14.78 -0.50
CA ALA A 182 16.97 -15.37 -1.14
C ALA A 182 16.59 -16.51 -2.10
N ARG A 183 15.67 -17.39 -1.69
CA ARG A 183 15.15 -18.48 -2.52
C ARG A 183 14.41 -17.95 -3.74
N ALA A 184 13.60 -16.89 -3.61
CA ALA A 184 12.89 -16.28 -4.73
C ALA A 184 13.86 -15.62 -5.73
N LEU A 185 14.97 -15.06 -5.25
CA LEU A 185 16.01 -14.42 -6.07
C LEU A 185 16.99 -15.41 -6.71
N ALA A 186 16.95 -16.68 -6.30
CA ALA A 186 17.92 -17.67 -6.73
C ALA A 186 17.97 -17.84 -8.25
N THR A 187 16.82 -17.78 -8.92
CA THR A 187 16.70 -17.94 -10.38
C THR A 187 16.80 -16.62 -11.16
N GLU A 188 17.33 -15.56 -10.55
CA GLU A 188 17.51 -14.24 -11.19
C GLU A 188 16.22 -13.71 -11.84
N PRO A 189 15.13 -13.59 -11.07
CA PRO A 189 13.85 -13.18 -11.62
C PRO A 189 13.87 -11.71 -12.04
N THR A 190 13.10 -11.35 -13.06
CA THR A 190 12.88 -9.95 -13.45
C THR A 190 11.72 -9.30 -12.68
N LEU A 191 10.88 -10.13 -12.04
CA LEU A 191 9.71 -9.74 -11.26
C LEU A 191 9.69 -10.49 -9.94
N LEU A 192 9.47 -9.79 -8.82
CA LEU A 192 9.29 -10.37 -7.49
C LEU A 192 7.88 -10.06 -7.00
N LEU A 193 7.13 -11.09 -6.62
CA LEU A 193 5.81 -10.96 -5.98
C LEU A 193 5.98 -11.17 -4.48
N ALA A 194 5.57 -10.21 -3.67
CA ALA A 194 5.59 -10.30 -2.21
C ALA A 194 4.15 -10.24 -1.69
N ASP A 195 3.60 -11.39 -1.28
CA ASP A 195 2.20 -11.52 -0.86
C ASP A 195 2.11 -11.57 0.67
N GLU A 196 1.69 -10.46 1.30
CA GLU A 196 1.57 -10.28 2.75
C GLU A 196 2.84 -10.72 3.52
N SER A 197 4.01 -10.45 2.94
CA SER A 197 5.31 -11.00 3.36
C SER A 197 5.79 -10.57 4.74
N THR A 198 5.11 -9.61 5.38
CA THR A 198 5.49 -9.04 6.69
C THR A 198 4.42 -9.19 7.75
N SER A 199 3.23 -9.73 7.42
CA SER A 199 2.08 -9.73 8.34
C SER A 199 2.27 -10.60 9.59
N ALA A 200 3.24 -11.51 9.57
CA ALA A 200 3.54 -12.44 10.68
C ALA A 200 4.80 -12.05 11.47
N LEU A 201 5.32 -10.83 11.26
CA LEU A 201 6.59 -10.37 11.82
C LEU A 201 6.35 -9.21 12.81
N ASP A 202 7.22 -9.10 13.81
CA ASP A 202 7.25 -7.93 14.68
C ASP A 202 7.71 -6.66 13.91
N PRO A 203 7.42 -5.44 14.40
CA PRO A 203 7.71 -4.20 13.67
C PRO A 203 9.18 -3.98 13.32
N GLU A 204 10.11 -4.38 14.20
CA GLU A 204 11.55 -4.24 13.96
C GLU A 204 11.97 -5.14 12.79
N THR A 205 11.60 -6.42 12.87
CA THR A 205 11.86 -7.40 11.81
C THR A 205 11.20 -7.03 10.49
N THR A 206 9.97 -6.51 10.52
CA THR A 206 9.27 -6.00 9.33
C THR A 206 10.10 -4.91 8.64
N SER A 207 10.62 -3.95 9.40
CA SER A 207 11.43 -2.85 8.86
C SER A 207 12.70 -3.36 8.17
N GLU A 208 13.36 -4.36 8.74
CA GLU A 208 14.53 -5.00 8.13
C GLU A 208 14.21 -5.72 6.82
N VAL A 209 13.09 -6.46 6.77
CA VAL A 209 12.64 -7.17 5.57
C VAL A 209 12.27 -6.19 4.46
N LEU A 210 11.56 -5.11 4.80
CA LEU A 210 11.21 -4.04 3.86
C LEU A 210 12.45 -3.31 3.34
N ALA A 211 13.45 -3.07 4.19
CA ALA A 211 14.75 -2.54 3.77
C ALA A 211 15.48 -3.48 2.80
N LEU A 212 15.42 -4.79 3.04
CA LEU A 212 15.96 -5.78 2.11
C LEU A 212 15.24 -5.76 0.76
N LEU A 213 13.91 -5.68 0.73
CA LEU A 213 13.15 -5.57 -0.53
C LEU A 213 13.52 -4.30 -1.32
N ARG A 214 13.67 -3.16 -0.64
CA ARG A 214 14.17 -1.93 -1.29
C ARG A 214 15.57 -2.10 -1.84
N ARG A 215 16.45 -2.79 -1.11
CA ARG A 215 17.81 -3.09 -1.57
C ARG A 215 17.79 -3.97 -2.82
N VAL A 216 16.94 -5.01 -2.84
CA VAL A 216 16.72 -5.89 -4.00
C VAL A 216 16.31 -5.08 -5.23
N ASN A 217 15.32 -4.20 -5.09
CA ASN A 217 14.88 -3.35 -6.19
C ASN A 217 15.99 -2.42 -6.69
N ARG A 218 16.66 -1.70 -5.79
CA ARG A 218 17.68 -0.70 -6.14
C ARG A 218 18.94 -1.32 -6.73
N GLU A 219 19.45 -2.40 -6.16
CA GLU A 219 20.75 -2.98 -6.55
C GLU A 219 20.63 -4.00 -7.68
N LEU A 220 19.50 -4.70 -7.80
CA LEU A 220 19.29 -5.72 -8.83
C LEU A 220 18.37 -5.26 -9.97
N GLY A 221 17.73 -4.08 -9.86
CA GLY A 221 16.80 -3.55 -10.86
C GLY A 221 15.52 -4.38 -11.02
N ILE A 222 15.20 -5.23 -10.04
CA ILE A 222 14.06 -6.14 -10.09
C ILE A 222 12.77 -5.35 -9.86
N THR A 223 11.75 -5.62 -10.67
CA THR A 223 10.40 -5.08 -10.45
C THR A 223 9.75 -5.81 -9.29
N ILE A 224 9.15 -5.12 -8.33
CA ILE A 224 8.51 -5.75 -7.17
C ILE A 224 7.03 -5.40 -7.12
N VAL A 225 6.16 -6.40 -6.98
CA VAL A 225 4.74 -6.19 -6.66
C VAL A 225 4.51 -6.63 -5.22
N VAL A 226 4.17 -5.68 -4.35
CA VAL A 226 3.88 -5.92 -2.94
C VAL A 226 2.38 -5.95 -2.74
N ILE A 227 1.83 -7.04 -2.23
CA ILE A 227 0.46 -7.12 -1.73
C ILE A 227 0.52 -6.95 -0.22
N THR A 228 -0.26 -6.01 0.29
CA THR A 228 -0.41 -5.80 1.73
C THR A 228 -1.79 -5.20 2.03
N HIS A 229 -2.18 -5.23 3.29
CA HIS A 229 -3.29 -4.44 3.81
C HIS A 229 -2.82 -3.29 4.71
N GLU A 230 -1.52 -3.19 4.96
CA GLU A 230 -0.88 -2.19 5.82
C GLU A 230 -0.36 -1.02 4.96
N MET A 231 -0.79 0.21 5.24
CA MET A 231 -0.36 1.39 4.47
C MET A 231 1.07 1.82 4.84
N ASP A 232 1.56 1.52 6.04
CA ASP A 232 2.93 1.79 6.49
C ASP A 232 3.96 1.03 5.65
N VAL A 233 3.62 -0.21 5.25
CA VAL A 233 4.42 -1.00 4.30
C VAL A 233 4.48 -0.30 2.95
N VAL A 234 3.34 0.17 2.44
CA VAL A 234 3.26 0.88 1.15
C VAL A 234 4.06 2.16 1.18
N ARG A 235 3.85 2.99 2.19
CA ARG A 235 4.52 4.27 2.40
C ARG A 235 6.04 4.13 2.47
N SER A 236 6.53 3.11 3.14
CA SER A 236 7.97 2.90 3.35
C SER A 236 8.69 2.25 2.18
N THR A 237 7.97 1.61 1.23
CA THR A 237 8.62 0.80 0.19
C THR A 237 8.19 1.05 -1.25
N ALA A 238 6.94 1.43 -1.50
CA ALA A 238 6.38 1.46 -2.85
C ALA A 238 6.51 2.84 -3.51
N ASP A 239 6.68 2.84 -4.84
CA ASP A 239 6.68 4.03 -5.69
C ASP A 239 5.24 4.43 -6.06
N ARG A 240 4.43 3.40 -6.39
CA ARG A 240 3.03 3.54 -6.79
C ARG A 240 2.17 2.52 -6.04
N VAL A 241 0.90 2.85 -5.87
CA VAL A 241 -0.09 1.99 -5.23
C VAL A 241 -1.35 1.90 -6.08
N ALA A 242 -1.95 0.72 -6.14
CA ALA A 242 -3.34 0.51 -6.53
C ALA A 242 -4.15 0.07 -5.32
N VAL A 243 -5.26 0.78 -5.07
CA VAL A 243 -6.26 0.42 -4.07
C VAL A 243 -7.34 -0.42 -4.76
N LEU A 244 -7.51 -1.66 -4.32
CA LEU A 244 -8.56 -2.57 -4.78
C LEU A 244 -9.74 -2.54 -3.83
N GLU A 245 -10.94 -2.50 -4.43
CA GLU A 245 -12.21 -2.67 -3.74
C GLU A 245 -13.14 -3.53 -4.57
N ALA A 246 -13.71 -4.57 -3.96
CA ALA A 246 -14.69 -5.46 -4.59
C ALA A 246 -14.27 -5.96 -6.00
N GLY A 247 -12.98 -6.28 -6.18
CA GLY A 247 -12.46 -6.79 -7.45
C GLY A 247 -12.15 -5.72 -8.51
N ARG A 248 -12.30 -4.43 -8.20
CA ARG A 248 -12.00 -3.30 -9.10
C ARG A 248 -10.83 -2.48 -8.57
N VAL A 249 -10.13 -1.80 -9.48
CA VAL A 249 -9.14 -0.77 -9.10
C VAL A 249 -9.91 0.50 -8.76
N ALA A 250 -9.97 0.82 -7.47
CA ALA A 250 -10.66 2.00 -6.95
C ALA A 250 -9.83 3.28 -7.17
N GLU A 251 -8.52 3.18 -7.02
CA GLU A 251 -7.59 4.30 -7.22
C GLU A 251 -6.19 3.77 -7.54
N VAL A 252 -5.46 4.46 -8.39
CA VAL A 252 -4.06 4.14 -8.71
C VAL A 252 -3.26 5.42 -8.88
N GLY A 253 -2.08 5.49 -8.29
CA GLY A 253 -1.25 6.70 -8.35
C GLY A 253 0.10 6.52 -7.68
N GLN A 254 0.90 7.60 -7.66
CA GLN A 254 2.09 7.65 -6.81
C GLN A 254 1.65 7.57 -5.35
N VAL A 255 2.44 6.87 -4.52
CA VAL A 255 2.10 6.70 -3.10
C VAL A 255 1.92 8.05 -2.41
N GLN A 256 2.82 9.01 -2.65
CA GLN A 256 2.70 10.36 -2.10
C GLN A 256 1.38 11.04 -2.47
N GLN A 257 0.95 10.94 -3.73
CA GLN A 257 -0.29 11.56 -4.21
C GLN A 257 -1.54 10.90 -3.60
N VAL A 258 -1.58 9.56 -3.54
CA VAL A 258 -2.72 8.83 -2.96
C VAL A 258 -2.84 9.07 -1.46
N PHE A 259 -1.72 9.23 -0.75
CA PHE A 259 -1.73 9.60 0.68
C PHE A 259 -2.08 11.08 0.90
N ALA A 260 -1.63 11.96 0.01
CA ALA A 260 -1.90 13.39 0.08
C ALA A 260 -3.37 13.73 -0.18
N ARG A 261 -3.91 13.16 -1.25
CA ARG A 261 -5.20 13.52 -1.84
C ARG A 261 -5.96 12.27 -2.27
N PRO A 262 -6.32 11.37 -1.33
CA PRO A 262 -7.10 10.19 -1.68
C PRO A 262 -8.46 10.60 -2.27
N THR A 263 -8.66 10.24 -3.54
CA THR A 263 -9.87 10.60 -4.29
C THR A 263 -11.01 9.63 -3.99
N HIS A 264 -10.70 8.35 -3.78
CA HIS A 264 -11.68 7.31 -3.48
C HIS A 264 -11.94 7.18 -1.98
N HIS A 265 -13.19 6.87 -1.59
CA HIS A 265 -13.58 6.73 -0.19
C HIS A 265 -12.81 5.60 0.54
N THR A 266 -12.51 4.50 -0.17
CA THR A 266 -11.70 3.38 0.34
C THR A 266 -10.27 3.82 0.61
N SER A 267 -9.65 4.57 -0.30
CA SER A 267 -8.31 5.13 -0.13
C SER A 267 -8.26 6.07 1.07
N ARG A 268 -9.28 6.93 1.24
CA ARG A 268 -9.40 7.82 2.41
C ARG A 268 -9.38 7.02 3.72
N ARG A 269 -10.13 5.92 3.78
CA ARG A 269 -10.16 5.05 4.97
C ARG A 269 -8.81 4.39 5.25
N PHE A 270 -8.11 3.92 4.22
CA PHE A 270 -6.78 3.33 4.38
C PHE A 270 -5.75 4.35 4.88
N VAL A 271 -5.76 5.55 4.29
CA VAL A 271 -4.86 6.64 4.69
C VAL A 271 -5.16 7.11 6.10
N GLN A 272 -6.43 7.28 6.48
CA GLN A 272 -6.82 7.71 7.83
C GLN A 272 -6.44 6.69 8.91
N ALA A 273 -6.49 5.39 8.62
CA ALA A 273 -6.16 4.35 9.58
C ALA A 273 -4.67 4.36 9.96
N ASP A 274 -3.77 4.66 9.02
CA ASP A 274 -2.32 4.65 9.26
C ASP A 274 -1.73 6.05 9.48
N VAL A 275 -2.28 7.08 8.85
CA VAL A 275 -1.88 8.46 9.11
C VAL A 275 -2.53 8.93 10.40
N ARG A 276 -1.94 8.55 11.54
CA ARG A 276 -2.24 9.09 12.88
C ARG A 276 -2.11 10.63 12.98
N GLN A 277 -1.67 11.28 11.90
CA GLN A 277 -1.52 12.72 11.75
C GLN A 277 -2.80 13.43 11.27
N GLN A 278 -3.89 12.69 11.01
CA GLN A 278 -5.23 13.28 10.87
C GLN A 278 -6.08 12.96 12.12
N PRO A 279 -6.84 13.93 12.65
CA PRO A 279 -7.73 13.65 13.79
C PRO A 279 -8.84 12.67 13.38
N ASP A 280 -9.08 11.66 14.20
CA ASP A 280 -10.28 10.82 14.13
C ASP A 280 -11.51 11.56 14.69
N ALA A 281 -12.68 10.90 14.70
CA ALA A 281 -13.93 11.53 15.13
C ALA A 281 -13.87 12.02 16.60
N ASP A 282 -13.26 11.23 17.48
CA ASP A 282 -13.14 11.55 18.91
C ASP A 282 -12.16 12.72 19.12
N ARG A 283 -11.01 12.68 18.43
CA ARG A 283 -10.03 13.77 18.46
C ARG A 283 -10.61 15.05 17.87
N TRP A 284 -11.39 14.99 16.80
CA TRP A 284 -12.12 16.16 16.29
C TRP A 284 -13.10 16.72 17.32
N GLY A 285 -13.83 15.86 18.03
CA GLY A 285 -14.69 16.26 19.13
C GLY A 285 -13.91 16.97 20.25
N GLN A 286 -12.73 16.46 20.61
CA GLN A 286 -11.85 17.07 21.61
C GLN A 286 -11.29 18.41 21.13
N LEU A 287 -10.76 18.50 19.91
CA LEU A 287 -10.21 19.72 19.33
C LEU A 287 -11.24 20.84 19.28
N ARG A 288 -12.47 20.53 18.87
CA ARG A 288 -13.58 21.49 18.84
C ARG A 288 -14.00 21.97 20.24
N ARG A 289 -13.95 21.09 21.26
CA ARG A 289 -14.21 21.48 22.65
C ARG A 289 -13.07 22.33 23.25
N GLN A 290 -11.82 22.02 22.92
CA GLN A 290 -10.64 22.75 23.39
C GLN A 290 -10.51 24.12 22.73
N HIS A 291 -11.01 24.25 21.49
CA HIS A 291 -10.86 25.45 20.67
C HIS A 291 -12.20 25.87 20.02
N PRO A 292 -13.23 26.26 20.81
CA PRO A 292 -14.59 26.48 20.31
C PRO A 292 -14.73 27.69 19.39
N ALA A 293 -13.85 28.70 19.52
CA ALA A 293 -13.84 29.89 18.68
C ALA A 293 -12.98 29.74 17.41
N LYS A 294 -12.23 28.63 17.28
CA LYS A 294 -11.29 28.43 16.18
C LYS A 294 -11.97 27.77 15.00
N GLN A 295 -11.56 28.22 13.82
CA GLN A 295 -11.79 27.51 12.58
C GLN A 295 -10.63 26.57 12.32
N PHE A 296 -10.85 25.52 11.55
CA PHE A 296 -9.83 24.51 11.31
C PHE A 296 -9.48 24.41 9.83
N GLY A 297 -8.19 24.25 9.55
CA GLY A 297 -7.65 23.96 8.22
C GLY A 297 -6.75 22.74 8.28
N GLN A 298 -6.88 21.82 7.33
CA GLN A 298 -5.97 20.69 7.18
C GLN A 298 -4.92 21.03 6.12
N LEU A 299 -3.68 21.22 6.54
CA LEU A 299 -2.52 21.48 5.68
C LEU A 299 -1.76 20.17 5.44
N VAL A 300 -1.52 19.84 4.18
CA VAL A 300 -0.88 18.59 3.78
C VAL A 300 0.12 18.89 2.67
N SER A 301 1.41 18.52 2.82
CA SER A 301 2.44 18.92 1.85
C SER A 301 3.72 18.09 1.92
N PRO A 302 4.38 17.79 0.78
CA PRO A 302 5.74 17.26 0.76
C PRO A 302 6.80 18.33 1.13
N ASP A 303 6.48 19.62 0.97
CA ASP A 303 7.37 20.72 1.38
C ASP A 303 7.24 20.99 2.88
N ALA A 304 8.28 20.64 3.64
CA ALA A 304 8.39 20.90 5.07
C ALA A 304 8.36 22.40 5.43
N GLY A 305 8.82 23.27 4.52
CA GLY A 305 8.82 24.72 4.72
C GLY A 305 7.45 25.37 4.55
N LEU A 306 6.46 24.67 3.99
CA LEU A 306 5.12 25.21 3.76
C LEU A 306 4.45 25.64 5.07
N LEU A 307 4.59 24.86 6.14
CA LEU A 307 4.01 25.19 7.43
C LEU A 307 4.46 26.57 7.91
N SER A 308 5.77 26.84 7.88
CA SER A 308 6.32 28.13 8.30
C SER A 308 5.77 29.28 7.47
N ARG A 309 5.67 29.13 6.14
CA ARG A 309 5.11 30.17 5.26
C ARG A 309 3.64 30.46 5.56
N VAL A 310 2.85 29.42 5.85
CA VAL A 310 1.43 29.53 6.20
C VAL A 310 1.23 30.22 7.56
N LEU A 311 2.09 29.93 8.55
CA LEU A 311 2.08 30.61 9.85
C LEU A 311 2.49 32.09 9.74
N VAL A 312 3.53 32.39 8.96
CA VAL A 312 3.97 33.78 8.69
C VAL A 312 2.85 34.58 8.00
N ALA A 313 2.17 33.99 7.01
CA ALA A 313 1.03 34.64 6.36
C ALA A 313 -0.12 34.98 7.34
N GLY A 314 -0.29 34.16 8.40
CA GLY A 314 -1.22 34.48 9.49
C GLY A 314 -0.77 35.72 10.27
N ALA A 315 0.49 35.76 10.68
CA ALA A 315 1.06 36.88 11.41
C ALA A 315 0.98 38.21 10.63
N GLU A 316 1.28 38.19 9.32
CA GLU A 316 1.20 39.36 8.44
C GLU A 316 -0.24 39.93 8.32
N LEU A 317 -1.24 39.06 8.40
CA LEU A 317 -2.67 39.42 8.32
C LEU A 317 -3.30 39.70 9.70
N GLY A 318 -2.52 39.60 10.78
CA GLY A 318 -3.05 39.71 12.14
C GLY A 318 -4.03 38.58 12.52
N VAL A 319 -3.86 37.40 11.90
CA VAL A 319 -4.67 36.20 12.13
C VAL A 319 -3.81 35.17 12.88
N PRO A 320 -4.05 34.95 14.18
CA PRO A 320 -3.44 33.85 14.91
C PRO A 320 -3.71 32.49 14.26
N VAL A 321 -2.64 31.79 13.92
CA VAL A 321 -2.66 30.42 13.41
C VAL A 321 -1.75 29.57 14.27
N GLU A 322 -2.26 28.43 14.73
CA GLU A 322 -1.49 27.46 15.51
C GLU A 322 -1.63 26.05 14.94
N VAL A 323 -0.66 25.18 15.22
CA VAL A 323 -0.78 23.74 14.94
C VAL A 323 -1.45 23.07 16.14
N VAL A 324 -2.63 22.49 15.94
CA VAL A 324 -3.39 21.81 17.01
C VAL A 324 -3.23 20.29 16.97
N HIS A 325 -2.83 19.74 15.82
CA HIS A 325 -2.57 18.32 15.61
C HIS A 325 -1.69 18.11 14.39
N GLY A 326 -0.97 17.00 14.32
CA GLY A 326 -0.26 16.57 13.12
C GLY A 326 1.25 16.42 13.31
N GLY A 327 1.92 16.17 12.19
CA GLY A 327 3.33 15.80 12.19
C GLY A 327 3.88 15.49 10.80
N VAL A 328 5.13 15.07 10.78
CA VAL A 328 5.87 14.72 9.56
C VAL A 328 5.97 13.21 9.43
N SER A 329 5.82 12.74 8.21
CA SER A 329 5.78 11.35 7.82
C SER A 329 6.79 11.11 6.71
N THR A 330 7.83 10.32 6.97
CA THR A 330 8.80 9.88 5.96
C THR A 330 8.25 8.80 5.03
N PHE A 331 8.41 8.99 3.72
CA PHE A 331 8.10 8.05 2.64
C PHE A 331 9.41 7.59 1.97
N LYS A 332 9.33 6.61 1.04
CA LYS A 332 10.49 6.16 0.25
C LYS A 332 11.28 7.32 -0.39
N ASP A 333 10.58 8.29 -0.97
CA ASP A 333 11.14 9.36 -1.80
C ASP A 333 11.03 10.76 -1.17
N GLY A 334 10.93 10.85 0.16
CA GLY A 334 10.93 12.13 0.87
C GLY A 334 9.95 12.19 2.03
N ASP A 335 9.94 13.33 2.71
CA ASP A 335 9.04 13.58 3.82
C ASP A 335 7.72 14.18 3.36
N PHE A 336 6.71 13.99 4.18
CA PHE A 336 5.36 14.48 3.93
C PHE A 336 4.75 14.94 5.24
N SER A 337 4.29 16.18 5.26
CA SER A 337 3.71 16.81 6.45
C SER A 337 2.19 16.84 6.38
N SER A 338 1.54 16.60 7.52
CA SER A 338 0.10 16.74 7.68
C SER A 338 -0.17 17.43 9.01
N PHE A 339 -0.70 18.64 8.97
CA PHE A 339 -0.99 19.47 10.12
C PHE A 339 -2.43 19.94 10.11
N THR A 340 -3.10 19.81 11.24
CA THR A 340 -4.35 20.50 11.52
C THR A 340 -4.01 21.83 12.16
N LEU A 341 -4.46 22.91 11.52
CA LEU A 341 -4.27 24.28 11.94
C LEU A 341 -5.54 24.78 12.62
N GLY A 342 -5.39 25.43 13.76
CA GLY A 342 -6.42 26.22 14.43
C GLY A 342 -6.24 27.69 14.08
N ILE A 343 -7.29 28.34 13.58
CA ILE A 343 -7.28 29.71 13.10
C ILE A 343 -8.31 30.52 13.88
N GLU A 344 -7.89 31.65 14.43
CA GLU A 344 -8.75 32.55 15.20
C GLU A 344 -8.67 33.96 14.64
N GLY A 345 -9.81 34.64 14.53
CA GLY A 345 -9.85 36.03 14.08
C GLY A 345 -11.16 36.41 13.39
N PRO A 346 -11.29 37.67 12.95
CA PRO A 346 -12.46 38.13 12.21
C PRO A 346 -12.61 37.37 10.88
N GLU A 347 -13.84 36.99 10.52
CA GLU A 347 -14.12 36.19 9.30
C GLU A 347 -13.48 36.75 8.01
N PRO A 348 -13.47 38.08 7.75
CA PRO A 348 -12.80 38.61 6.56
C PRO A 348 -11.29 38.34 6.53
N ALA A 349 -10.63 38.47 7.68
CA ALA A 349 -9.18 38.24 7.81
C ALA A 349 -8.87 36.74 7.70
N VAL A 350 -9.68 35.89 8.33
CA VAL A 350 -9.57 34.43 8.23
C VAL A 350 -9.78 33.95 6.78
N ALA A 351 -10.78 34.49 6.08
CA ALA A 351 -11.04 34.18 4.67
C ALA A 351 -9.86 34.60 3.76
N GLN A 352 -9.30 35.79 4.00
CA GLN A 352 -8.10 36.26 3.29
C GLN A 352 -6.90 35.35 3.55
N TRP A 353 -6.70 34.93 4.80
CA TRP A 353 -5.64 34.00 5.15
C TRP A 353 -5.82 32.65 4.45
N PHE A 354 -7.04 32.08 4.43
CA PHE A 354 -7.31 30.84 3.71
C PHE A 354 -6.96 30.97 2.23
N SER A 355 -7.37 32.07 1.58
CA SER A 355 -7.02 32.33 0.17
C SER A 355 -5.51 32.34 -0.05
N ARG A 356 -4.76 33.07 0.79
CA ARG A 356 -3.31 33.16 0.69
C ARG A 356 -2.61 31.82 0.96
N ALA A 357 -3.05 31.12 1.99
CA ALA A 357 -2.50 29.82 2.36
C ALA A 357 -2.81 28.74 1.31
N HIS A 358 -3.95 28.82 0.63
CA HIS A 358 -4.27 27.98 -0.53
C HIS A 358 -3.28 28.18 -1.69
N GLU A 359 -2.94 29.43 -2.03
CA GLU A 359 -1.93 29.75 -3.06
C GLU A 359 -0.56 29.19 -2.70
N LEU A 360 -0.12 29.42 -1.46
CA LEU A 360 1.16 28.92 -0.95
C LEU A 360 1.21 27.39 -0.98
N ALA A 361 0.10 26.72 -0.62
CA ALA A 361 0.00 25.28 -0.66
C ALA A 361 0.08 24.76 -2.11
N ALA A 362 -0.64 25.37 -3.05
CA ALA A 362 -0.60 24.99 -4.46
C ALA A 362 0.80 25.11 -5.07
N GLN A 363 1.58 26.12 -4.68
CA GLN A 363 2.97 26.32 -5.13
C GLN A 363 3.96 25.29 -4.56
N ALA A 364 3.58 24.60 -3.48
CA ALA A 364 4.44 23.69 -2.72
C ALA A 364 4.07 22.21 -2.91
N ASP A 365 3.29 21.90 -3.96
CA ASP A 365 2.64 20.59 -4.16
C ASP A 365 1.82 20.14 -2.93
N GLY A 366 1.36 21.10 -2.13
CA GLY A 366 0.58 20.91 -0.92
C GLY A 366 -0.90 21.22 -1.13
N MET A 367 -1.69 20.99 -0.09
CA MET A 367 -3.12 21.24 -0.06
C MET A 367 -3.49 21.81 1.31
N LEU A 368 -4.32 22.84 1.29
CA LEU A 368 -5.06 23.29 2.46
C LEU A 368 -6.53 22.94 2.24
N THR A 369 -7.20 22.40 3.25
CA THR A 369 -8.65 22.13 3.19
C THR A 369 -9.30 22.72 4.43
N ARG A 370 -10.27 23.62 4.25
CA ARG A 370 -11.07 24.16 5.36
C ARG A 370 -11.99 23.07 5.90
N VAL A 371 -12.04 22.92 7.21
CA VAL A 371 -12.83 21.88 7.90
C VAL A 371 -14.12 22.51 8.42
N SER A 372 -15.25 22.20 7.77
CA SER A 372 -16.59 22.68 8.17
C SER A 372 -17.23 21.78 9.26
N GLY A 373 -18.19 22.28 10.05
CA GLY A 373 -18.95 21.48 11.04
C GLY A 373 -20.43 21.91 11.20
N PRO A 374 -21.29 21.15 11.93
CA PRO A 374 -21.01 19.94 12.74
C PRO A 374 -21.75 18.67 12.28
N ALA A 375 -21.47 17.53 12.94
CA ALA A 375 -22.53 16.59 13.30
C ALA A 375 -22.64 16.62 14.83
N SER A 376 -23.66 17.31 15.33
CA SER A 376 -24.14 17.20 16.70
C SER A 376 -24.61 15.76 16.97
N GLY A 377 -24.48 15.29 18.20
CA GLY A 377 -24.99 13.99 18.62
C GLY A 377 -26.49 13.84 18.37
N GLY A 378 -26.90 12.61 18.05
CA GLY A 378 -28.30 12.21 17.88
C GLY A 378 -28.46 11.02 16.93
N ASP A 379 -27.92 9.85 17.30
CA ASP A 379 -28.68 8.59 17.41
C ASP A 379 -27.71 7.42 17.69
N ALA A 380 -27.50 7.19 18.98
CA ALA A 380 -26.94 5.95 19.50
C ALA A 380 -27.90 5.41 20.56
N THR A 381 -29.18 5.27 20.22
CA THR A 381 -30.16 4.51 21.01
C THR A 381 -31.27 3.99 20.11
N ALA A 382 -31.15 2.76 19.62
CA ALA A 382 -32.26 1.82 19.44
C ALA A 382 -31.71 0.47 18.96
N GLY A 383 -31.80 -0.58 19.80
CA GLY A 383 -31.43 -1.92 19.35
C GLY A 383 -31.29 -3.03 20.39
N ALA A 384 -31.66 -2.85 21.66
CA ALA A 384 -31.94 -3.92 22.63
C ALA A 384 -32.74 -3.27 23.77
N SER A 385 -33.85 -3.75 24.31
CA SER A 385 -34.58 -5.02 24.25
C SER A 385 -35.97 -4.79 24.90
N THR A 386 -36.93 -5.71 24.70
CA THR A 386 -38.18 -5.94 25.48
C THR A 386 -39.22 -4.79 25.50
N GLY A 387 -40.52 -4.95 25.24
CA GLY A 387 -41.43 -6.09 25.25
C GLY A 387 -42.68 -5.67 26.03
N THR A 388 -43.84 -5.56 25.36
CA THR A 388 -45.27 -5.68 25.81
C THR A 388 -46.13 -4.78 24.90
N ASP A 389 -46.97 -5.33 24.02
CA ASP A 389 -48.33 -5.86 24.24
C ASP A 389 -49.39 -4.77 23.96
N ASN A 390 -50.18 -4.92 22.88
CA ASN A 390 -51.59 -5.33 22.93
C ASN A 390 -52.37 -5.02 21.62
N THR A 391 -53.46 -5.78 21.43
CA THR A 391 -54.57 -5.73 20.44
C THR A 391 -54.32 -6.49 19.12
N ARG A 392 -54.77 -7.74 18.94
CA ARG A 392 -56.13 -8.35 18.93
C ARG A 392 -56.93 -8.04 17.65
N THR A 393 -56.99 -9.02 16.74
CA THR A 393 -58.21 -9.76 16.34
C THR A 393 -57.91 -10.90 15.35
N ASP A 394 -58.41 -12.08 15.73
CA ASP A 394 -59.06 -13.14 14.93
C ASP A 394 -58.46 -13.63 13.60
N ASN A 395 -58.04 -14.90 13.55
CA ASN A 395 -58.85 -15.93 12.88
C ASN A 395 -58.40 -17.37 13.24
N THR A 396 -59.33 -18.28 13.03
CA THR A 396 -59.54 -19.65 13.51
C THR A 396 -58.79 -20.77 12.77
N GLY A 397 -58.70 -21.97 13.38
CA GLY A 397 -58.49 -23.26 12.70
C GLY A 397 -57.37 -24.15 13.29
N THR A 398 -57.62 -24.95 14.34
CA THR A 398 -57.92 -26.41 14.33
C THR A 398 -56.77 -27.39 14.02
N GLY A 399 -56.54 -28.35 14.95
CA GLY A 399 -55.84 -29.64 14.75
C GLY A 399 -54.59 -29.80 15.63
N SER A 400 -54.65 -30.36 16.85
CA SER A 400 -54.85 -31.76 17.27
C SER A 400 -53.62 -32.68 17.11
N THR A 401 -53.37 -33.47 18.18
CA THR A 401 -52.44 -34.61 18.39
C THR A 401 -50.95 -34.28 18.60
N ASP A 402 -50.33 -34.46 19.78
CA ASP A 402 -50.20 -35.62 20.70
C ASP A 402 -49.03 -36.55 20.31
N HIS A 403 -47.91 -36.53 21.06
CA HIS A 403 -47.06 -37.68 21.46
C HIS A 403 -45.67 -37.29 22.04
N THR A 404 -45.53 -37.54 23.34
CA THR A 404 -44.45 -38.27 24.06
C THR A 404 -42.98 -38.23 23.64
N ASP A 405 -42.17 -37.79 24.62
CA ASP A 405 -40.94 -38.40 25.18
C ASP A 405 -39.88 -39.09 24.29
N GLY A 406 -38.62 -38.65 24.48
CA GLY A 406 -37.43 -39.42 24.10
C GLY A 406 -36.11 -38.73 24.43
N LYS A 407 -35.54 -39.05 25.59
CA LYS A 407 -34.14 -38.75 25.99
C LYS A 407 -33.12 -39.47 25.09
N ALA A 408 -31.94 -38.83 24.92
CA ALA A 408 -30.56 -39.38 24.87
C ALA A 408 -29.73 -38.47 23.92
N GLU A 409 -28.77 -37.67 24.38
CA GLU A 409 -27.42 -38.02 24.87
C GLU A 409 -26.43 -38.45 23.75
N GLU A 410 -25.34 -37.67 23.68
CA GLU A 410 -23.97 -38.06 23.33
C GLU A 410 -23.37 -37.81 21.91
N ARG A 411 -22.33 -36.96 21.92
CA ARG A 411 -21.08 -36.92 21.13
C ARG A 411 -21.12 -36.86 19.59
N ARG A 412 -20.55 -35.77 19.06
CA ARG A 412 -19.17 -35.77 18.55
C ARG A 412 -18.61 -34.36 18.41
#